data_AF-A0A086CGZ4-F1
#
_entry.id   AF-A0A086CGZ4-F1
#
_cell.length_a   1.000
_cell.length_b   1.000
_cell.length_c   1.000
_cell.angle_alpha   90.00
_cell.angle_beta   90.00
_cell.angle_gamma   90.00
#
_symmetry.space_group_name_H-M   'P 1'
#
loop_
_entity.id
_entity.type
_entity.pdbx_description
1 polymer ?
#
loop_
_entity_poly.entity_id
_entity_poly.type
_entity_poly.pdbx_seq_one_letter_code
_entity_poly.pdbx_strand_id
1 'polypeptide(L)'
;MFVKLNSLWIEGTTRTGKTTQLVKKFFYLVQERGNGQSLAPIQSITHNLASSVLVLSANDDNRRKLFDKLSSITKGKYAIHCKTPLGFMRDELKLFWPLLFKKLKLKEEFPLFLRTETEQAFATKLWKPYLEKYQILLTKNHEFRFIRQTLDLLQLAS
;
A
#
# COMPACT_ATOMS: atom_id res chain seq x y z
N MET A 1 20.13 -10.89 -17.09
CA MET A 1 18.85 -11.66 -17.23
C MET A 1 17.72 -10.64 -17.22
N PHE A 2 17.10 -10.36 -18.37
CA PHE A 2 16.02 -9.37 -18.48
C PHE A 2 14.69 -10.03 -18.15
N VAL A 3 14.04 -9.63 -17.06
CA VAL A 3 12.67 -10.04 -16.73
C VAL A 3 11.73 -9.26 -17.64
N LYS A 4 11.04 -9.95 -18.55
CA LYS A 4 10.02 -9.32 -19.40
C LYS A 4 8.81 -8.95 -18.54
N LEU A 5 8.61 -7.65 -18.32
CA LEU A 5 7.45 -7.13 -17.58
C LEU A 5 6.21 -7.21 -18.50
N ASN A 6 5.30 -8.13 -18.20
CA ASN A 6 3.98 -8.13 -18.81
C ASN A 6 3.09 -7.13 -18.05
N SER A 7 2.98 -5.91 -18.58
CA SER A 7 2.06 -4.89 -18.07
C SER A 7 0.71 -5.01 -18.76
N LEU A 8 -0.37 -4.98 -17.98
CA LEU A 8 -1.75 -4.94 -18.49
C LEU A 8 -2.47 -3.75 -17.88
N TRP A 9 -3.03 -2.90 -18.74
CA TRP A 9 -3.88 -1.79 -18.35
C TRP A 9 -5.32 -2.06 -18.79
N ILE A 10 -6.27 -1.95 -17.85
CA ILE A 10 -7.69 -2.19 -18.10
C ILE A 10 -8.45 -0.87 -17.99
N GLU A 11 -8.95 -0.37 -19.11
CA GLU A 11 -9.69 0.88 -19.18
C GLU A 11 -11.21 0.69 -19.19
N GLY A 12 -11.93 1.74 -18.80
CA GLY A 12 -13.37 1.78 -18.85
C GLY A 12 -13.97 2.71 -17.80
N THR A 13 -15.18 3.17 -18.04
CA THR A 13 -15.91 4.05 -17.12
C THR A 13 -16.45 3.28 -15.90
N THR A 14 -17.15 3.96 -15.00
CA THR A 14 -17.71 3.36 -13.79
C THR A 14 -18.69 2.23 -14.13
N ARG A 15 -18.67 1.12 -13.36
CA ARG A 15 -19.53 -0.07 -13.53
C ARG A 15 -19.40 -0.84 -14.86
N THR A 16 -18.33 -0.65 -15.64
CA THR A 16 -18.08 -1.43 -16.87
C THR A 16 -17.49 -2.84 -16.65
N GLY A 17 -17.42 -3.31 -15.41
CA GLY A 17 -16.91 -4.67 -15.11
C GLY A 17 -15.38 -4.81 -15.07
N LYS A 18 -14.62 -3.71 -14.99
CA LYS A 18 -13.13 -3.74 -14.86
C LYS A 18 -12.63 -4.71 -13.80
N THR A 19 -13.25 -4.69 -12.61
CA THR A 19 -12.91 -5.60 -11.52
C THR A 19 -13.14 -7.07 -11.91
N THR A 20 -14.22 -7.36 -12.62
CA THR A 20 -14.52 -8.72 -13.09
C THR A 20 -13.50 -9.19 -14.13
N GLN A 21 -13.10 -8.30 -15.04
CA GLN A 21 -12.09 -8.59 -16.05
C GLN A 21 -10.71 -8.83 -15.43
N LEU A 22 -10.31 -8.00 -14.46
CA LEU A 22 -9.07 -8.18 -13.69
C LEU A 22 -9.03 -9.55 -13.03
N VAL A 23 -10.12 -9.91 -12.33
CA VAL A 23 -10.23 -11.18 -11.63
C VAL A 23 -10.19 -12.37 -12.59
N LYS A 24 -10.88 -12.29 -13.74
CA LYS A 24 -10.82 -13.32 -14.79
C LYS A 24 -9.40 -13.50 -15.34
N LYS A 25 -8.72 -12.41 -15.68
CA LYS A 25 -7.33 -12.45 -16.18
C LYS A 25 -6.39 -13.06 -15.14
N PHE A 26 -6.55 -12.68 -13.88
CA PHE A 26 -5.78 -13.26 -12.79
C PHE A 26 -6.01 -14.78 -12.66
N PHE A 27 -7.27 -15.25 -12.76
CA PHE A 27 -7.58 -16.67 -12.76
C PHE A 27 -6.87 -17.44 -13.89
N TYR A 28 -6.89 -16.92 -15.12
CA TYR A 28 -6.17 -17.55 -16.23
C TYR A 28 -4.67 -17.62 -15.99
N LEU A 29 -4.06 -16.54 -15.49
CA LEU A 29 -2.63 -16.51 -15.14
C LEU A 29 -2.28 -17.54 -14.06
N VAL A 30 -3.15 -17.70 -13.07
CA VAL A 30 -2.99 -18.71 -12.01
C VAL A 30 -3.10 -20.13 -12.57
N GLN A 31 -4.07 -20.40 -13.45
CA GLN A 31 -4.22 -21.73 -14.06
C GLN A 31 -3.06 -22.09 -15.00
N GLU A 32 -2.60 -21.16 -15.83
CA GLU A 32 -1.45 -21.39 -16.71
C GLU A 32 -0.18 -21.73 -15.92
N ARG A 33 0.07 -21.03 -14.80
CA ARG A 33 1.20 -21.34 -13.91
C ARG A 33 1.02 -22.64 -13.15
N GLY A 34 -0.21 -23.00 -12.78
CA GLY A 34 -0.53 -24.25 -12.08
C GLY A 34 -0.41 -25.49 -12.95
N ASN A 35 -0.59 -25.38 -14.26
CA ASN A 35 -0.54 -26.51 -15.21
C ASN A 35 0.87 -26.78 -15.77
N GLY A 36 1.83 -25.87 -15.54
CA GLY A 36 3.18 -25.96 -16.10
C GLY A 36 4.27 -25.74 -15.05
N GLN A 37 4.42 -26.67 -14.10
CA GLN A 37 5.68 -27.01 -13.41
C GLN A 37 5.46 -28.14 -12.39
N SER A 38 5.53 -29.37 -12.87
CA SER A 38 5.99 -30.53 -12.09
C SER A 38 7.46 -30.73 -12.41
N LEU A 39 8.37 -30.10 -11.66
CA LEU A 39 9.81 -30.37 -11.75
C LEU A 39 10.47 -30.27 -10.35
N ALA A 40 10.67 -31.47 -9.77
CA ALA A 40 11.62 -31.87 -8.73
C ALA A 40 11.35 -31.57 -7.23
N PRO A 41 11.62 -32.53 -6.30
CA PRO A 41 11.16 -32.50 -4.91
C PRO A 41 12.21 -32.04 -3.88
N ILE A 42 13.03 -31.01 -4.16
CA ILE A 42 14.15 -30.61 -3.25
C ILE A 42 14.08 -29.14 -2.76
N GLN A 43 13.08 -28.33 -3.12
CA GLN A 43 13.03 -26.89 -2.76
C GLN A 43 11.75 -26.47 -1.99
N SER A 44 11.31 -27.29 -1.05
CA SER A 44 10.00 -27.17 -0.37
C SER A 44 9.86 -26.01 0.64
N ILE A 45 10.94 -25.26 0.94
CA ILE A 45 10.86 -24.10 1.85
C ILE A 45 10.78 -22.77 1.07
N THR A 46 11.32 -22.70 -0.15
CA THR A 46 11.32 -21.49 -0.98
C THR A 46 10.14 -21.40 -1.95
N HIS A 47 9.54 -22.54 -2.35
CA HIS A 47 8.39 -22.53 -3.26
C HIS A 47 7.09 -21.99 -2.64
N ASN A 48 6.95 -22.04 -1.31
CA ASN A 48 5.82 -21.42 -0.61
C ASN A 48 5.92 -19.88 -0.55
N LEU A 49 7.12 -19.30 -0.71
CA LEU A 49 7.30 -17.86 -0.93
C LEU A 49 7.03 -17.47 -2.40
N ALA A 50 7.05 -18.41 -3.34
CA ALA A 50 7.06 -18.13 -4.79
C ALA A 50 5.70 -17.76 -5.40
N SER A 51 4.65 -17.61 -4.60
CA SER A 51 3.30 -17.34 -5.09
C SER A 51 2.48 -16.40 -4.19
N SER A 52 3.14 -15.46 -3.51
CA SER A 52 2.43 -14.35 -2.87
C SER A 52 2.03 -13.29 -3.90
N VAL A 53 0.78 -12.84 -3.88
CA VAL A 53 0.27 -11.79 -4.78
C VAL A 53 -0.07 -10.56 -3.97
N LEU A 54 0.63 -9.45 -4.25
CA LEU A 54 0.30 -8.14 -3.71
C LEU A 54 -0.75 -7.47 -4.60
N VAL A 55 -1.86 -7.06 -3.99
CA VAL A 55 -2.93 -6.32 -4.64
C VAL A 55 -3.10 -4.99 -3.91
N LEU A 56 -2.88 -3.90 -4.64
CA LEU A 56 -3.10 -2.56 -4.12
C LEU A 56 -4.47 -2.05 -4.53
N SER A 57 -5.22 -1.55 -3.55
CA SER A 57 -6.56 -0.99 -3.74
C SER A 57 -6.63 0.43 -3.22
N ALA A 58 -7.41 1.31 -3.88
CA ALA A 58 -7.50 2.71 -3.49
C ALA A 58 -8.09 2.95 -2.09
N ASN A 59 -8.91 2.05 -1.55
CA ASN A 59 -9.51 2.19 -0.22
C ASN A 59 -9.82 0.84 0.41
N ASP A 60 -10.17 0.87 1.70
CA ASP A 60 -10.44 -0.32 2.52
C ASP A 60 -11.63 -1.14 2.03
N ASP A 61 -12.67 -0.51 1.48
CA ASP A 61 -13.81 -1.23 0.93
C ASP A 61 -13.44 -2.02 -0.33
N ASN A 62 -12.67 -1.41 -1.23
CA ASN A 62 -12.16 -2.06 -2.43
C ASN A 62 -11.17 -3.17 -2.04
N ARG A 63 -10.35 -2.95 -1.01
CA ARG A 63 -9.43 -3.96 -0.46
C ARG A 63 -10.17 -5.25 -0.10
N ARG A 64 -11.22 -5.13 0.71
CA ARG A 64 -12.02 -6.27 1.19
C ARG A 64 -12.70 -6.99 0.02
N LYS A 65 -13.39 -6.25 -0.84
CA LYS A 65 -14.10 -6.80 -2.01
C LYS A 65 -13.16 -7.54 -2.97
N LEU A 66 -11.94 -7.03 -3.18
CA LEU A 66 -10.93 -7.68 -4.02
C LEU A 66 -10.35 -8.92 -3.35
N PHE A 67 -10.06 -8.84 -2.05
CA PHE A 67 -9.55 -9.97 -1.28
C PHE A 67 -10.51 -11.16 -1.34
N ASP A 68 -11.80 -10.94 -1.10
CA ASP A 68 -12.81 -12.01 -1.10
C ASP A 68 -12.93 -12.68 -2.47
N LYS A 69 -12.97 -11.87 -3.54
CA LYS A 69 -13.04 -12.38 -4.92
C LYS A 69 -11.81 -13.17 -5.34
N LEU A 70 -10.62 -12.70 -4.99
CA LEU A 70 -9.38 -13.38 -5.37
C LEU A 70 -9.14 -14.63 -4.51
N SER A 71 -9.47 -14.58 -3.22
CA SER A 71 -9.29 -15.71 -2.29
C SER A 71 -10.21 -16.87 -2.65
N SER A 72 -11.47 -16.58 -3.01
CA SER A 72 -12.41 -17.61 -3.48
C SER A 72 -11.95 -18.32 -4.76
N ILE A 73 -11.29 -17.59 -5.66
CA ILE A 73 -10.83 -18.12 -6.95
C ILE A 73 -9.54 -18.93 -6.83
N THR A 74 -8.64 -18.51 -5.96
CA THR A 74 -7.36 -19.20 -5.74
C THR A 74 -7.49 -20.45 -4.87
N LYS A 75 -8.59 -20.59 -4.11
CA LYS A 75 -8.84 -21.72 -3.19
C LYS A 75 -7.65 -21.97 -2.24
N GLY A 76 -6.97 -20.91 -1.81
CA GLY A 76 -5.81 -21.00 -0.91
C GLY A 76 -4.49 -21.45 -1.55
N LYS A 77 -4.43 -21.64 -2.88
CA LYS A 77 -3.18 -22.01 -3.59
C LYS A 77 -2.13 -20.88 -3.61
N TYR A 78 -2.55 -19.64 -3.38
CA TYR A 78 -1.70 -18.44 -3.41
C TYR A 78 -1.98 -17.59 -2.18
N ALA A 79 -0.92 -17.03 -1.58
CA ALA A 79 -1.08 -16.06 -0.49
C ALA A 79 -1.45 -14.68 -1.09
N ILE A 80 -2.69 -14.23 -0.89
CA ILE A 80 -3.15 -12.93 -1.39
C ILE A 80 -2.97 -11.88 -0.31
N HIS A 81 -2.20 -10.85 -0.61
CA HIS A 81 -2.04 -9.68 0.24
C HIS A 81 -2.74 -8.48 -0.41
N CYS A 82 -3.99 -8.22 0.00
CA CYS A 82 -4.69 -7.01 -0.41
C CYS A 82 -4.43 -5.90 0.60
N LYS A 83 -3.85 -4.77 0.16
CA LYS A 83 -3.60 -3.59 1.00
C LYS A 83 -3.95 -2.31 0.25
N THR A 84 -4.17 -1.22 1.00
CA THR A 84 -4.05 0.12 0.41
C THR A 84 -2.58 0.46 0.24
N PRO A 85 -2.20 1.33 -0.71
CA PRO A 85 -0.83 1.82 -0.82
C PRO A 85 -0.27 2.31 0.53
N LEU A 86 -1.03 3.10 1.30
CA LEU A 86 -0.64 3.54 2.64
C LEU A 86 -0.39 2.38 3.59
N GLY A 87 -1.33 1.44 3.63
CA GLY A 87 -1.27 0.31 4.55
C GLY A 87 -0.02 -0.52 4.26
N PHE A 88 0.30 -0.71 2.98
CA PHE A 88 1.53 -1.36 2.55
C PHE A 88 2.77 -0.58 3.02
N MET A 89 2.90 0.71 2.66
CA MET A 89 4.05 1.52 3.05
C MET A 89 4.22 1.61 4.58
N ARG A 90 3.13 1.71 5.33
CA ARG A 90 3.13 1.74 6.79
C ARG A 90 3.72 0.46 7.37
N ASP A 91 3.36 -0.68 6.82
CA ASP A 91 3.86 -1.96 7.31
C ASP A 91 5.34 -2.15 6.97
N GLU A 92 5.78 -1.69 5.79
CA GLU A 92 7.20 -1.66 5.45
C GLU A 92 7.98 -0.73 6.40
N LEU A 93 7.47 0.48 6.67
CA LEU A 93 8.11 1.41 7.61
C LEU A 93 8.22 0.85 9.02
N LYS A 94 7.20 0.13 9.50
CA LYS A 94 7.26 -0.57 10.79
C LYS A 94 8.32 -1.66 10.78
N LEU A 95 8.39 -2.45 9.70
CA LEU A 95 9.35 -3.55 9.55
C LEU A 95 10.80 -3.04 9.61
N PHE A 96 11.06 -1.90 8.96
CA PHE A 96 12.39 -1.29 8.91
C PHE A 96 12.66 -0.25 10.02
N TRP A 97 11.71 -0.06 10.95
CA TRP A 97 11.80 0.93 12.03
C TRP A 97 13.04 0.78 12.93
N PRO A 98 13.43 -0.43 13.38
CA PRO A 98 14.63 -0.59 14.22
C PRO A 98 15.91 -0.15 13.49
N LEU A 99 15.99 -0.40 12.18
CA LEU A 99 17.15 -0.03 11.37
C LEU A 99 17.27 1.49 11.21
N LEU A 100 16.14 2.18 11.08
CA LEU A 100 16.08 3.65 11.08
C LEU A 100 16.61 4.22 12.40
N PHE A 101 16.17 3.68 13.54
CA PHE A 101 16.58 4.15 14.86
C PHE A 101 18.06 3.91 15.14
N LYS A 102 18.56 2.74 14.76
CA LYS A 102 20.00 2.42 14.82
C LYS A 102 20.83 3.42 14.01
N LYS A 103 20.38 3.78 12.80
CA LYS A 103 21.09 4.74 11.95
C LYS A 103 21.07 6.15 12.51
N LEU A 104 19.96 6.56 13.14
CA LEU A 104 19.78 7.89 13.74
C LEU A 104 20.33 8.01 15.17
N LYS A 105 20.85 6.91 15.75
CA LYS A 105 21.29 6.83 17.15
C LYS A 105 20.20 7.25 18.15
N LEU A 106 18.95 6.95 17.82
CA LEU A 106 17.80 7.19 18.68
C LEU A 106 17.55 5.97 19.56
N LYS A 107 17.03 6.19 20.76
CA LYS A 107 16.62 5.09 21.66
C LYS A 107 15.49 4.32 20.99
N GLU A 108 15.70 3.03 20.76
CA GLU A 108 14.71 2.16 20.11
C GLU A 108 13.40 2.19 20.89
N GLU A 109 12.37 2.76 20.26
CA GLU A 109 11.00 2.81 20.76
C GLU A 109 10.07 2.24 19.69
N PHE A 110 8.94 1.69 20.12
CA PHE A 110 7.93 1.19 19.18
C PHE A 110 7.44 2.32 18.27
N PRO A 111 7.18 2.05 16.98
CA PRO A 111 6.64 3.05 16.07
C PRO A 111 5.28 3.53 16.58
N LEU A 112 5.23 4.78 17.06
CA LEU A 112 4.02 5.45 17.50
C LEU A 112 3.36 6.12 16.31
N PHE A 113 2.16 5.66 15.96
CA PHE A 113 1.32 6.32 14.97
C PHE A 113 0.50 7.40 15.67
N LEU A 114 0.70 8.64 15.23
CA LEU A 114 -0.09 9.75 15.71
C LEU A 114 -1.54 9.61 15.26
N ARG A 115 -2.48 9.94 16.14
CA ARG A 115 -3.86 10.15 15.73
C ARG A 115 -3.94 11.40 14.87
N THR A 116 -4.92 11.43 13.97
CA THR A 116 -5.16 12.52 13.04
C THR A 116 -5.14 13.90 13.70
N GLU A 117 -5.74 14.02 14.89
CA GLU A 117 -5.82 15.27 15.65
C GLU A 117 -4.46 15.68 16.19
N THR A 118 -3.69 14.72 16.70
CA THR A 118 -2.35 14.96 17.25
C THR A 118 -1.34 15.27 16.15
N GLU A 119 -1.41 14.55 15.04
CA GLU A 119 -0.60 14.81 13.84
C GLU A 119 -0.83 16.23 13.32
N GLN A 120 -2.10 16.60 13.17
CA GLN A 120 -2.50 17.95 12.76
C GLN A 120 -1.97 19.01 13.72
N ALA A 121 -2.11 18.81 15.04
CA ALA A 121 -1.63 19.75 16.04
C ALA A 121 -0.10 19.92 16.00
N PHE A 122 0.65 18.83 15.85
CA PHE A 122 2.09 18.87 15.74
C PHE A 122 2.56 19.49 14.42
N ALA A 123 1.95 19.13 13.30
CA ALA A 123 2.27 19.74 12.00
C ALA A 123 1.98 21.25 12.01
N THR A 124 0.88 21.68 12.63
CA THR A 124 0.57 23.10 12.80
C THR A 124 1.68 23.81 13.57
N LYS A 125 2.10 23.26 14.70
CA LYS A 125 3.18 23.86 15.50
C LYS A 125 4.52 23.85 14.77
N LEU A 126 4.83 22.77 14.05
CA LEU A 126 6.10 22.58 13.36
C LEU A 126 6.23 23.48 12.12
N TRP A 127 5.16 23.64 11.35
CA TRP A 127 5.18 24.36 10.07
C TRP A 127 4.92 25.85 10.21
N LYS A 128 4.23 26.29 11.27
CA LYS A 128 3.90 27.70 11.51
C LYS A 128 5.09 28.67 11.34
N PRO A 129 6.28 28.43 11.91
CA PRO A 129 7.43 29.32 11.70
C PRO A 129 7.85 29.45 10.23
N TYR A 130 7.68 28.38 9.45
CA TYR A 130 7.99 28.38 8.02
C TYR A 130 6.90 29.11 7.21
N LEU A 131 5.62 28.91 7.54
CA LEU A 131 4.52 29.62 6.90
C LEU A 131 4.63 31.14 7.11
N GLU A 132 4.96 31.56 8.33
CA GLU A 132 5.22 32.97 8.67
C GLU A 132 6.44 33.52 7.92
N LYS A 133 7.53 32.75 7.85
CA LYS A 133 8.75 33.12 7.11
C LYS A 133 8.49 33.35 5.62
N TYR A 134 7.66 32.54 4.99
CA TYR A 134 7.31 32.66 3.57
C TYR A 134 6.11 33.58 3.31
N GLN A 135 5.66 34.33 4.34
CA GLN A 135 4.54 35.28 4.24
C GLN A 135 3.26 34.68 3.65
N ILE A 136 3.03 33.38 3.90
CA ILE A 136 1.81 32.71 3.48
C ILE A 136 0.70 33.18 4.44
N LEU A 137 0.06 34.29 4.07
CA LEU A 137 -1.02 34.93 4.84
C LEU A 137 -2.30 34.09 4.76
N LEU A 138 -2.41 33.12 5.65
CA LEU A 138 -3.62 32.33 5.86
C LEU A 138 -4.30 32.81 7.15
N THR A 139 -5.60 33.06 7.10
CA THR A 139 -6.40 33.18 8.34
C THR A 139 -6.27 31.88 9.14
N LYS A 140 -6.39 31.90 10.47
CA LYS A 140 -6.27 30.69 11.32
C LYS A 140 -7.06 29.47 10.82
N ASN A 141 -8.28 29.66 10.31
CA ASN A 141 -9.08 28.57 9.74
C ASN A 141 -8.52 28.04 8.41
N HIS A 142 -7.93 28.92 7.61
CA HIS A 142 -7.26 28.57 6.35
C HIS A 142 -5.91 27.90 6.60
N GLU A 143 -5.19 28.28 7.65
CA GLU A 143 -3.94 27.63 8.08
C GLU A 143 -4.21 26.17 8.44
N PHE A 144 -5.19 25.93 9.33
CA PHE A 144 -5.56 24.58 9.73
C PHE A 144 -5.99 23.71 8.55
N ARG A 145 -6.83 24.24 7.66
CA ARG A 145 -7.25 23.52 6.44
C ARG A 145 -6.07 23.28 5.49
N PHE A 146 -5.20 24.26 5.30
CA PHE A 146 -4.02 24.13 4.44
C PHE A 146 -3.09 23.04 4.96
N ILE A 147 -2.75 23.08 6.24
CA ILE A 147 -1.93 22.03 6.88
C ILE A 147 -2.60 20.67 6.72
N ARG A 148 -3.92 20.60 6.90
CA ARG A 148 -4.65 19.34 6.74
C ARG A 148 -4.55 18.83 5.32
N GLN A 149 -4.75 19.69 4.32
CA GLN A 149 -4.63 19.32 2.91
C GLN A 149 -3.20 18.96 2.53
N THR A 150 -2.19 19.63 3.09
CA THR A 150 -0.79 19.31 2.85
C THR A 150 -0.41 17.99 3.51
N LEU A 151 -0.83 17.76 4.75
CA LEU A 151 -0.69 16.46 5.40
C LEU A 151 -1.41 15.39 4.60
N ASP A 152 -2.65 15.63 4.21
CA ASP A 152 -3.41 14.73 3.36
C ASP A 152 -2.73 14.55 2.01
N LEU A 153 -2.03 15.53 1.42
CA LEU A 153 -1.30 15.40 0.14
C LEU A 153 0.00 14.60 0.29
N LEU A 154 0.76 14.89 1.34
CA LEU A 154 1.94 14.14 1.74
C LEU A 154 1.56 12.71 2.17
N GLN A 155 0.35 12.57 2.71
CA GLN A 155 -0.27 11.29 2.97
C GLN A 155 -0.75 10.68 1.65
N LEU A 156 -1.45 11.37 0.73
CA LEU A 156 -2.17 10.95 -0.51
C LEU A 156 -1.28 10.24 -1.56
N ALA A 157 -0.02 9.99 -1.23
CA ALA A 157 0.62 8.70 -1.47
C ALA A 157 0.03 7.56 -0.59
N SER A 158 -1.22 7.68 -0.11
CA SER A 158 -1.86 6.88 0.94
C SER A 158 -3.04 6.10 0.39
#